data_AF-A0A3S3EK69-F1
#
_entry.id   AF-A0A3S3EK69-F1
#
_cell.length_a   1.000
_cell.length_b   1.000
_cell.length_c   1.000
_cell.angle_alpha   90.00
_cell.angle_beta   90.00
_cell.angle_gamma   90.00
#
_symmetry.space_group_name_H-M   'P 1'
#
loop_
_entity.id
_entity.type
_entity.pdbx_description
1 polymer ?
#
loop_
_entity_poly.entity_id
_entity_poly.type
_entity_poly.pdbx_seq_one_letter_code
_entity_poly.pdbx_strand_id
1 'polypeptide(L)'
;MWMRLLCVAAAHEPIGYVAVAGKGLDEAALARLTGCPEAELAGLLGELERNRVFSRDRHGRIYSRRMIADARKARLARRNGLKGGNPSLSNDSAKSPRDKGADNGRVKPRGRAGDKPQSPDSQNPESREKALAFSGRAGAPKERPGWHRPKTHLDAANSIIEEINDSSRIAAGGQGPGGDVLMLPAVGAR
;
A
#
# COMPACT_ATOMS: atom_id res chain seq x y z
N MET A 1 -15.66 14.70 -20.51
CA MET A 1 -14.56 15.69 -20.45
C MET A 1 -13.25 15.11 -19.87
N TRP A 2 -13.20 14.76 -18.56
CA TRP A 2 -11.94 14.40 -17.86
C TRP A 2 -11.09 13.30 -18.53
N MET A 3 -11.72 12.25 -19.08
CA MET A 3 -11.01 11.15 -19.75
C MET A 3 -10.05 11.63 -20.85
N ARG A 4 -10.45 12.65 -21.63
CA ARG A 4 -9.60 13.22 -22.69
C ARG A 4 -8.42 14.02 -22.11
N LEU A 5 -8.62 14.71 -20.99
CA LEU A 5 -7.53 15.38 -20.29
C LEU A 5 -6.51 14.39 -19.72
N LEU A 6 -6.97 13.22 -19.26
CA LEU A 6 -6.06 12.16 -18.81
C LEU A 6 -5.15 11.65 -19.93
N CYS A 7 -5.63 11.58 -21.18
CA CYS A 7 -4.81 11.21 -22.32
C CYS A 7 -3.66 12.20 -22.55
N VAL A 8 -3.94 13.51 -22.49
CA VAL A 8 -2.91 14.55 -22.58
C VAL A 8 -1.93 14.44 -21.41
N ALA A 9 -2.45 14.29 -20.19
CA ALA A 9 -1.62 14.13 -19.00
C ALA A 9 -0.71 12.90 -19.06
N ALA A 10 -1.14 11.82 -19.72
CA ALA A 10 -0.37 10.59 -19.84
C ALA A 10 0.78 10.73 -20.85
N ALA A 11 0.57 11.51 -21.90
CA ALA A 11 1.53 11.73 -22.97
C ALA A 11 2.55 12.86 -22.66
N HIS A 12 2.26 13.72 -21.69
CA HIS A 12 3.13 14.85 -21.34
C HIS A 12 4.39 14.40 -20.58
N GLU A 13 5.50 15.13 -20.76
CA GLU A 13 6.72 15.00 -19.96
C GLU A 13 6.98 16.29 -19.16
N PRO A 14 6.87 16.27 -17.82
CA PRO A 14 6.63 15.12 -16.95
C PRO A 14 5.17 14.61 -16.98
N ILE A 15 5.00 13.29 -16.78
CA ILE A 15 3.69 12.60 -16.71
C ILE A 15 2.79 13.22 -15.63
N GLY A 16 1.52 13.40 -15.98
CA GLY A 16 0.44 13.80 -15.10
C GLY A 16 -0.04 15.23 -15.28
N TYR A 17 0.58 16.02 -16.18
CA TYR A 17 0.22 17.41 -16.43
C TYR A 17 -0.59 17.58 -17.72
N VAL A 18 -1.70 18.30 -17.64
CA VAL A 18 -2.48 18.72 -18.81
C VAL A 18 -1.81 19.96 -19.39
N ALA A 19 -0.75 19.73 -20.15
CA ALA A 19 0.12 20.75 -20.70
C ALA A 19 0.68 20.32 -22.06
N VAL A 20 1.12 21.30 -22.86
CA VAL A 20 1.83 21.10 -24.12
C VAL A 20 3.06 22.01 -24.10
N ALA A 21 4.24 21.46 -24.43
CA ALA A 21 5.52 22.19 -24.34
C ALA A 21 5.73 22.89 -22.99
N GLY A 22 5.31 22.26 -21.89
CA GLY A 22 5.40 22.79 -20.54
C GLY A 22 4.40 23.89 -20.19
N LYS A 23 3.58 24.37 -21.12
CA LYS A 23 2.55 25.38 -20.91
C LYS A 23 1.20 24.71 -20.66
N GLY A 24 0.42 25.25 -19.71
CA GLY A 24 -0.96 24.81 -19.54
C GLY A 24 -1.79 25.09 -20.79
N LEU A 25 -2.79 24.27 -21.04
CA LEU A 25 -3.76 24.51 -22.11
C LEU A 25 -4.70 25.65 -21.69
N ASP A 26 -4.98 26.56 -22.63
CA ASP A 26 -5.99 27.60 -22.46
C ASP A 26 -7.41 27.00 -22.52
N GLU A 27 -8.41 27.76 -22.10
CA GLU A 27 -9.80 27.29 -22.06
C GLU A 27 -10.31 26.90 -23.45
N ALA A 28 -9.97 27.67 -24.48
CA ALA A 28 -10.35 27.37 -25.85
C ALA A 28 -9.74 26.03 -26.34
N ALA A 29 -8.45 25.76 -26.08
CA ALA A 29 -7.87 24.45 -26.43
C ALA A 29 -8.44 23.32 -25.57
N LEU A 30 -8.73 23.54 -24.29
CA LEU A 30 -9.37 22.55 -23.44
C LEU A 30 -10.77 22.19 -23.96
N ALA A 31 -11.58 23.18 -24.36
CA ALA A 31 -12.91 22.97 -24.93
C ALA A 31 -12.82 22.14 -26.23
N ARG A 32 -11.96 22.54 -27.18
CA ARG A 32 -11.73 21.79 -28.43
C ARG A 32 -11.26 20.37 -28.18
N LEU A 33 -10.27 20.19 -27.29
CA LEU A 33 -9.70 18.88 -26.98
C LEU A 33 -10.72 17.97 -26.30
N THR A 34 -11.55 18.52 -25.42
CA THR A 34 -12.54 17.73 -24.66
C THR A 34 -13.86 17.54 -25.40
N GLY A 35 -14.09 18.30 -26.47
CA GLY A 35 -15.31 18.27 -27.27
C GLY A 35 -16.52 18.85 -26.54
N CYS A 36 -16.32 19.82 -25.64
CA CYS A 36 -17.40 20.53 -24.97
C CYS A 36 -17.48 21.99 -25.44
N PRO A 37 -18.67 22.62 -25.37
CA PRO A 37 -18.80 24.07 -25.58
C PRO A 37 -17.94 24.86 -24.58
N GLU A 38 -17.34 25.97 -25.01
CA GLU A 38 -16.54 26.85 -24.13
C GLU A 38 -17.38 27.38 -22.96
N ALA A 39 -18.67 27.67 -23.19
CA ALA A 39 -19.61 28.13 -22.17
C ALA A 39 -19.82 27.10 -21.04
N GLU A 40 -19.69 25.80 -21.32
CA GLU A 40 -19.87 24.72 -20.33
C GLU A 40 -18.56 24.32 -19.65
N LEU A 41 -17.41 24.61 -20.28
CA LEU A 41 -16.11 24.16 -19.81
C LEU A 41 -15.81 24.63 -18.39
N ALA A 42 -16.06 25.91 -18.09
CA ALA A 42 -15.80 26.48 -16.77
C ALA A 42 -16.63 25.78 -15.67
N GLY A 43 -17.89 25.46 -15.96
CA GLY A 43 -18.77 24.71 -15.05
C GLY A 43 -18.24 23.31 -14.78
N LEU A 44 -17.90 22.57 -15.83
CA LEU A 44 -17.34 21.21 -15.74
C LEU A 44 -15.99 21.19 -15.01
N LEU A 45 -15.08 22.11 -15.33
CA LEU A 45 -13.81 22.24 -14.61
C LEU A 45 -14.02 22.58 -13.14
N GLY A 46 -14.98 23.47 -12.84
CA GLY A 46 -15.35 23.80 -11.47
C GLY A 46 -15.89 22.61 -10.69
N GLU A 47 -16.75 21.79 -11.29
CA GLU A 47 -17.24 20.54 -10.67
C GLU A 47 -16.10 19.57 -10.37
N LEU A 48 -15.21 19.35 -11.33
CA LEU A 48 -14.06 18.47 -11.16
C LEU A 48 -13.08 18.98 -10.10
N GLU A 49 -12.88 20.29 -10.02
CA GLU A 49 -12.01 20.94 -9.03
C GLU A 49 -12.60 20.81 -7.62
N ARG A 50 -13.92 21.07 -7.45
CA ARG A 50 -14.65 20.86 -6.19
C ARG A 50 -14.60 19.41 -5.73
N ASN A 51 -14.78 18.47 -6.66
CA ASN A 51 -14.68 17.03 -6.40
C ASN A 51 -13.23 16.53 -6.27
N ARG A 52 -12.23 17.42 -6.32
CA ARG A 52 -10.83 17.06 -6.14
C ARG A 52 -10.44 15.96 -7.15
N VAL A 53 -10.85 16.07 -8.40
CA VAL A 53 -10.39 15.17 -9.47
C VAL A 53 -8.98 15.52 -9.92
N PHE A 54 -8.66 16.83 -9.96
CA PHE A 54 -7.34 17.35 -10.28
C PHE A 54 -6.86 18.38 -9.25
N SER A 55 -5.67 18.94 -9.48
CA SER A 55 -5.16 20.12 -8.78
C SER A 55 -4.46 21.05 -9.76
N ARG A 56 -4.23 22.29 -9.36
CA ARG A 56 -3.47 23.28 -10.14
C ARG A 56 -2.14 23.57 -9.47
N ASP A 57 -1.08 23.72 -10.26
CA ASP A 57 0.21 24.15 -9.73
C ASP A 57 0.26 25.68 -9.58
N ARG A 58 1.39 26.21 -9.10
CA ARG A 58 1.62 27.67 -8.98
C ARG A 58 1.53 28.45 -10.30
N HIS A 59 1.58 27.76 -11.44
CA HIS A 59 1.45 28.34 -12.78
C HIS A 59 0.04 28.14 -13.35
N GLY A 60 -0.91 27.65 -12.55
CA GLY A 60 -2.30 27.40 -12.95
C GLY A 60 -2.50 26.14 -13.78
N ARG A 61 -1.46 25.31 -14.00
CA ARG A 61 -1.55 24.11 -14.84
C ARG A 61 -2.29 23.00 -14.12
N ILE A 62 -3.27 22.40 -14.79
CA ILE A 62 -4.02 21.25 -14.29
C ILE A 62 -3.11 20.01 -14.25
N TYR A 63 -3.15 19.26 -13.16
CA TYR A 63 -2.44 17.98 -13.04
C TYR A 63 -3.24 16.91 -12.28
N SER A 64 -3.01 15.66 -12.68
CA SER A 64 -3.54 14.46 -12.02
C SER A 64 -2.61 13.98 -10.91
N ARG A 65 -3.06 14.12 -9.66
CA ARG A 65 -2.28 13.70 -8.47
C ARG A 65 -1.91 12.22 -8.50
N ARG A 66 -2.84 11.36 -8.90
CA ARG A 66 -2.62 9.91 -9.00
C ARG A 66 -1.52 9.60 -10.00
N MET A 67 -1.58 10.19 -11.20
CA MET A 67 -0.58 9.94 -12.25
C MET A 67 0.81 10.42 -11.85
N ILE A 68 0.93 11.58 -11.21
CA ILE A 68 2.23 12.04 -10.69
C ILE A 68 2.78 11.06 -9.65
N ALA A 69 1.94 10.60 -8.72
CA ALA A 69 2.35 9.65 -7.70
C ALA A 69 2.79 8.31 -8.31
N ASP A 70 2.06 7.81 -9.30
CA ASP A 70 2.35 6.56 -9.98
C ASP A 70 3.61 6.69 -10.85
N ALA A 71 3.78 7.78 -11.59
CA ALA A 71 4.99 8.07 -12.36
C ALA A 71 6.22 8.21 -11.45
N ARG A 72 6.06 8.74 -10.23
CA ARG A 72 7.14 8.79 -9.22
C ARG A 72 7.48 7.38 -8.73
N LYS A 73 6.49 6.55 -8.40
CA LYS A 73 6.69 5.15 -7.99
C LYS A 73 7.36 4.34 -9.11
N ALA A 74 6.90 4.48 -10.35
CA ALA A 74 7.46 3.81 -11.51
C ALA A 74 8.92 4.20 -11.75
N ARG A 75 9.26 5.50 -11.63
CA ARG A 75 10.65 5.97 -11.72
C ARG A 75 11.53 5.37 -10.61
N LEU A 76 11.04 5.31 -9.37
CA LEU A 76 11.78 4.69 -8.27
C LEU A 76 11.96 3.19 -8.48
N ALA A 77 10.91 2.48 -8.89
CA ALA A 77 10.97 1.05 -9.21
C ALA A 77 11.95 0.76 -10.34
N ARG A 78 11.96 1.57 -11.41
CA ARG A 78 12.94 1.46 -12.50
C ARG A 78 14.37 1.65 -12.01
N ARG A 79 14.61 2.67 -11.17
CA ARG A 79 15.93 2.91 -10.58
C ARG A 79 16.40 1.77 -9.68
N ASN A 80 15.49 1.18 -8.91
CA ASN A 80 15.80 0.04 -8.06
C ASN A 80 16.04 -1.22 -8.89
N GLY A 81 15.20 -1.48 -9.90
CA GLY A 81 15.38 -2.62 -10.82
C GLY A 81 16.68 -2.55 -11.61
N LEU A 82 17.16 -1.36 -11.97
CA LEU A 82 18.49 -1.16 -12.59
C LEU A 82 19.64 -1.60 -11.68
N LYS A 83 19.46 -1.57 -10.36
CA LYS A 83 20.46 -2.06 -9.38
C LYS A 83 20.39 -3.56 -9.15
N GLY A 84 19.44 -4.26 -9.77
CA GLY A 84 19.19 -5.69 -9.58
C GLY A 84 17.96 -5.99 -8.71
N GLY A 85 17.54 -7.26 -8.71
CA GLY A 85 16.48 -7.78 -7.86
C GLY A 85 16.97 -8.06 -6.43
N ASN A 86 16.11 -8.66 -5.61
CA ASN A 86 16.51 -9.12 -4.28
C ASN A 86 17.66 -10.16 -4.41
N PRO A 87 18.85 -9.92 -3.80
CA PRO A 87 19.98 -10.85 -3.87
C PRO A 87 19.65 -12.25 -3.35
N SER A 88 18.67 -12.38 -2.46
CA SER A 88 18.24 -13.70 -1.97
C SER A 88 17.44 -14.51 -3.01
N LEU A 89 17.08 -13.91 -4.15
CA LEU A 89 16.38 -14.57 -5.27
C LEU A 89 17.33 -14.90 -6.43
N SER A 90 18.55 -14.33 -6.47
CA SER A 90 19.59 -14.85 -7.34
C SER A 90 20.13 -16.12 -6.71
N ASN A 91 19.56 -17.25 -7.10
CA ASN A 91 20.26 -18.52 -6.95
C ASN A 91 21.53 -18.39 -7.80
N ASP A 92 22.67 -18.20 -7.15
CA ASP A 92 23.98 -18.45 -7.73
C ASP A 92 24.13 -19.96 -8.00
N SER A 93 23.27 -20.51 -8.86
CA SER A 93 23.62 -21.71 -9.60
C SER A 93 24.47 -21.23 -10.77
N ALA A 94 25.77 -21.49 -10.63
CA ALA A 94 26.80 -21.25 -11.63
C ALA A 94 26.27 -21.49 -13.05
N LYS A 95 26.05 -20.41 -13.80
CA LYS A 95 25.92 -20.50 -15.26
C LYS A 95 27.32 -20.77 -15.78
N SER A 96 27.72 -22.03 -15.86
CA SER A 96 28.92 -22.42 -16.60
C SER A 96 28.82 -21.84 -18.02
N PRO A 97 29.89 -21.27 -18.59
CA PRO A 97 29.90 -20.88 -19.99
C PRO A 97 29.71 -22.16 -20.81
N ARG A 98 28.53 -22.36 -21.41
CA ARG A 98 28.35 -23.40 -22.42
C ARG A 98 29.13 -22.94 -23.66
N ASP A 99 30.24 -23.63 -23.86
CA ASP A 99 31.06 -23.56 -25.07
C ASP A 99 30.17 -23.76 -26.31
N LYS A 100 30.36 -22.92 -27.33
CA LYS A 100 29.60 -22.98 -28.58
C LYS A 100 30.14 -24.12 -29.43
N GLY A 101 29.67 -25.33 -29.17
CA GLY A 101 29.83 -26.47 -30.08
C GLY A 101 28.77 -26.41 -31.18
N ALA A 102 29.17 -26.05 -32.39
CA ALA A 102 28.38 -26.28 -33.60
C ALA A 102 28.51 -27.74 -34.04
N ASP A 103 27.40 -28.47 -34.18
CA ASP A 103 27.31 -29.54 -35.17
C ASP A 103 25.92 -29.59 -35.81
N ASN A 104 25.91 -30.02 -37.07
CA ASN A 104 24.78 -30.02 -37.98
C ASN A 104 24.19 -31.42 -38.06
N GLY A 105 22.86 -31.51 -37.92
CA GLY A 105 22.02 -32.36 -38.75
C GLY A 105 21.71 -33.79 -38.27
N ARG A 106 20.45 -34.04 -37.88
CA ARG A 106 19.60 -35.08 -38.51
C ARG A 106 18.14 -34.97 -38.07
N VAL A 107 17.24 -34.97 -39.04
CA VAL A 107 15.77 -34.89 -38.90
C VAL A 107 15.16 -36.27 -38.68
N LYS A 108 14.18 -36.41 -37.75
CA LYS A 108 12.93 -37.17 -37.97
C LYS A 108 11.80 -36.68 -37.03
N PRO A 109 10.58 -36.41 -37.53
CA PRO A 109 9.42 -36.04 -36.72
C PRO A 109 8.54 -37.26 -36.41
N ARG A 110 7.87 -37.27 -35.26
CA ARG A 110 6.70 -38.12 -34.99
C ARG A 110 5.63 -37.30 -34.27
N GLY A 111 4.50 -37.07 -34.94
CA GLY A 111 3.25 -36.60 -34.32
C GLY A 111 2.66 -37.67 -33.39
N ARG A 112 1.54 -37.51 -32.70
CA ARG A 112 0.42 -36.56 -32.78
C ARG A 112 -0.40 -36.79 -31.48
N ALA A 113 -1.21 -35.80 -31.10
CA ALA A 113 -2.46 -35.89 -30.31
C ALA A 113 -2.44 -35.22 -28.92
N GLY A 114 -3.37 -34.29 -28.73
CA GLY A 114 -3.93 -33.95 -27.42
C GLY A 114 -4.11 -32.47 -27.15
N ASP A 115 -5.07 -31.82 -27.83
CA ASP A 115 -5.66 -30.56 -27.35
C ASP A 115 -6.32 -30.77 -25.97
N LYS A 116 -5.98 -29.94 -24.98
CA LYS A 116 -6.91 -29.07 -24.22
C LYS A 116 -6.22 -28.39 -23.02
N PRO A 117 -6.48 -27.10 -22.77
CA PRO A 117 -6.05 -26.40 -21.55
C PRO A 117 -7.03 -26.66 -20.41
N GLN A 118 -6.55 -27.01 -19.22
CA GLN A 118 -7.39 -27.15 -18.03
C GLN A 118 -7.20 -25.95 -17.09
N SER A 119 -8.34 -25.34 -16.74
CA SER A 119 -8.56 -24.14 -15.92
C SER A 119 -8.25 -24.35 -14.43
N PRO A 120 -8.26 -23.29 -13.58
CA PRO A 120 -7.71 -23.29 -12.23
C PRO A 120 -8.69 -23.84 -11.19
N ASP A 121 -8.19 -24.68 -10.27
CA ASP A 121 -8.92 -25.02 -9.05
C ASP A 121 -8.40 -24.19 -7.87
N SER A 122 -9.33 -23.47 -7.25
CA SER A 122 -9.22 -22.87 -5.94
C SER A 122 -10.07 -23.68 -4.97
N GLN A 123 -9.50 -24.19 -3.89
CA GLN A 123 -10.14 -24.49 -2.58
C GLN A 123 -9.09 -25.15 -1.66
N ASN A 124 -8.42 -24.38 -0.77
CA ASN A 124 -8.71 -24.12 0.66
C ASN A 124 -7.99 -25.13 1.60
N PRO A 125 -7.70 -24.81 2.88
CA PRO A 125 -6.38 -24.87 3.50
C PRO A 125 -6.34 -26.05 4.50
N GLU A 126 -5.44 -26.01 5.47
CA GLU A 126 -5.20 -27.04 6.48
C GLU A 126 -4.19 -28.11 6.07
N SER A 127 -2.93 -27.70 6.09
CA SER A 127 -1.95 -28.43 6.88
C SER A 127 -0.64 -27.66 6.85
N ARG A 128 -0.21 -27.21 8.04
CA ARG A 128 1.01 -27.72 8.69
C ARG A 128 1.59 -26.62 9.56
N GLU A 129 1.27 -26.74 10.84
CA GLU A 129 1.99 -26.14 11.93
C GLU A 129 3.49 -26.45 11.89
N LYS A 130 4.24 -25.64 12.64
CA LYS A 130 5.65 -25.74 13.08
C LYS A 130 6.67 -25.02 12.20
N ALA A 131 6.75 -23.70 12.42
CA ALA A 131 8.00 -22.96 12.35
C ALA A 131 8.48 -22.62 13.78
N LEU A 132 9.37 -23.44 14.30
CA LEU A 132 10.32 -23.16 15.39
C LEU A 132 11.63 -23.84 14.92
N ALA A 133 12.82 -23.27 14.96
CA ALA A 133 13.31 -22.05 15.57
C ALA A 133 14.61 -21.65 14.84
N PHE A 134 14.82 -20.37 14.58
CA PHE A 134 16.17 -19.85 14.30
C PHE A 134 16.72 -19.31 15.62
N SER A 135 17.67 -20.05 16.19
CA SER A 135 18.41 -19.69 17.38
C SER A 135 19.53 -18.69 17.06
N GLY A 136 19.69 -17.69 17.95
CA GLY A 136 21.00 -17.16 18.35
C GLY A 136 21.55 -15.92 17.64
N ARG A 137 21.45 -14.77 18.34
CA ARG A 137 22.44 -13.67 18.57
C ARG A 137 23.43 -13.28 17.43
N ALA A 138 23.77 -12.01 17.17
CA ALA A 138 23.77 -10.79 18.00
C ALA A 138 23.98 -9.54 17.12
N GLY A 139 23.46 -8.39 17.55
CA GLY A 139 23.86 -7.07 17.05
C GLY A 139 22.80 -5.99 17.23
N ALA A 140 22.56 -5.52 18.45
CA ALA A 140 21.60 -4.44 18.73
C ALA A 140 22.16 -3.07 18.28
N PRO A 141 21.41 -2.23 17.53
CA PRO A 141 21.79 -0.84 17.32
C PRO A 141 21.46 0.01 18.55
N LYS A 142 22.42 0.83 19.00
CA LYS A 142 22.26 1.80 20.10
C LYS A 142 21.09 2.76 19.83
N GLU A 143 20.12 2.79 20.73
CA GLU A 143 19.06 3.80 20.73
C GLU A 143 19.62 5.20 21.01
N ARG A 144 19.05 6.21 20.34
CA ARG A 144 19.40 7.62 20.51
C ARG A 144 18.54 8.21 21.63
N PRO A 145 19.10 9.04 22.54
CA PRO A 145 18.33 9.58 23.66
C PRO A 145 17.20 10.48 23.13
N GLY A 146 15.96 10.18 23.55
CA GLY A 146 14.76 10.95 23.21
C GLY A 146 13.84 10.34 22.15
N TRP A 147 14.14 9.16 21.59
CA TRP A 147 13.23 8.48 20.67
C TRP A 147 12.37 7.46 21.41
N HIS A 148 11.09 7.76 21.61
CA HIS A 148 10.14 6.81 22.17
C HIS A 148 9.50 6.00 21.03
N ARG A 149 9.79 4.70 21.04
CA ARG A 149 9.18 3.69 20.16
C ARG A 149 7.64 3.77 20.24
N PRO A 150 6.93 3.81 19.09
CA PRO A 150 5.47 3.68 19.08
C PRO A 150 5.04 2.31 19.61
N LYS A 151 4.05 2.29 20.50
CA LYS A 151 3.49 1.04 21.05
C LYS A 151 2.77 0.27 19.95
N THR A 152 3.14 -0.99 19.78
CA THR A 152 2.55 -1.88 18.77
C THR A 152 1.43 -2.73 19.37
N HIS A 153 0.64 -3.42 18.54
CA HIS A 153 -0.42 -4.30 19.00
C HIS A 153 0.10 -5.45 19.91
N LEU A 154 1.38 -5.83 19.73
CA LEU A 154 2.06 -6.82 20.56
C LEU A 154 2.38 -6.27 21.96
N ASP A 155 2.66 -4.97 22.07
CA ASP A 155 2.87 -4.28 23.35
C ASP A 155 1.56 -4.11 24.13
N ALA A 156 0.45 -3.91 23.42
CA ALA A 156 -0.87 -3.90 24.04
C ALA A 156 -1.23 -5.28 24.61
N ALA A 157 -0.93 -6.36 23.88
CA ALA A 157 -1.13 -7.73 24.36
C ALA A 157 -0.28 -8.05 25.60
N ASN A 158 0.99 -7.62 25.60
CA ASN A 158 1.86 -7.80 26.77
C ASN A 158 1.41 -6.96 27.97
N SER A 159 0.86 -5.76 27.75
CA SER A 159 0.27 -4.95 28.82
C SER A 159 -0.93 -5.63 29.49
N ILE A 160 -1.76 -6.33 28.72
CA ILE A 160 -2.90 -7.09 29.26
C ILE A 160 -2.41 -8.30 30.08
N ILE A 161 -1.33 -8.96 29.64
CA ILE A 161 -0.74 -10.10 30.36
C ILE A 161 -0.16 -9.65 31.71
N GLU A 162 0.52 -8.49 31.77
CA GLU A 162 1.04 -7.91 33.00
C GLU A 162 -0.10 -7.46 33.95
N GLU A 163 -1.17 -6.87 33.42
CA GLU A 163 -2.35 -6.46 34.21
C GLU A 163 -3.07 -7.64 34.88
N ILE A 164 -3.14 -8.79 34.21
CA ILE A 164 -3.71 -10.03 34.78
C ILE A 164 -2.81 -10.55 35.93
N ASN A 165 -1.50 -10.43 35.79
CA ASN A 165 -0.56 -10.89 36.80
C ASN A 165 -0.54 -10.00 38.04
N ASP A 166 -0.70 -8.68 37.87
CA ASP A 166 -0.86 -7.74 39.00
C ASP A 166 -2.24 -7.81 39.65
N SER A 167 -3.30 -8.07 38.87
CA SER A 167 -4.66 -8.31 39.40
C SER A 167 -4.75 -9.60 40.22
N SER A 168 -3.79 -10.53 40.05
CA SER A 168 -3.69 -11.76 40.85
C SER A 168 -3.06 -11.54 42.23
N ARG A 169 -2.63 -10.31 42.57
CA ARG A 169 -2.04 -9.94 43.87
C ARG A 169 -2.99 -9.27 44.87
N ILE A 170 -4.27 -9.09 44.55
CA ILE A 170 -5.30 -8.72 45.53
C ILE A 170 -6.33 -9.85 45.64
N ALA A 171 -5.90 -10.98 46.20
CA ALA A 171 -6.76 -11.97 46.81
C ALA A 171 -6.15 -12.40 48.16
N ALA A 172 -6.13 -11.47 49.11
CA ALA A 172 -6.03 -11.77 50.52
C ALA A 172 -6.76 -10.69 51.31
N GLY A 173 -7.97 -11.00 51.79
CA GLY A 173 -8.71 -10.21 52.78
C GLY A 173 -9.81 -9.32 52.19
N GLY A 174 -11.06 -9.79 52.30
CA GLY A 174 -12.23 -9.03 51.87
C GLY A 174 -12.43 -7.74 52.66
N GLN A 175 -12.59 -6.64 51.94
CA GLN A 175 -13.12 -5.39 52.45
C GLN A 175 -14.41 -5.08 51.71
N GLY A 176 -15.48 -4.84 52.45
CA GLY A 176 -16.67 -4.16 51.95
C GLY A 176 -17.17 -3.18 53.00
N PRO A 177 -16.78 -1.90 52.94
CA PRO A 177 -17.38 -0.85 53.74
C PRO A 177 -18.66 -0.40 53.03
N GLY A 178 -19.81 -0.82 53.56
CA GLY A 178 -21.12 -0.45 53.03
C GLY A 178 -21.88 0.43 54.02
N GLY A 179 -22.05 1.70 53.66
CA GLY A 179 -23.17 2.52 54.11
C GLY A 179 -22.86 3.51 55.22
N ASP A 180 -22.54 4.74 54.83
CA ASP A 180 -22.82 5.92 55.64
C ASP A 180 -24.32 5.95 55.95
N VAL A 181 -24.64 5.74 57.23
CA VAL A 181 -25.99 5.79 57.77
C VAL A 181 -26.43 7.25 57.81
N LEU A 182 -27.15 7.69 56.78
CA LEU A 182 -27.98 8.89 56.86
C LEU A 182 -29.19 8.56 57.76
N MET A 183 -29.03 8.86 59.05
CA MET A 183 -30.11 8.95 60.03
C MET A 183 -31.14 9.98 59.57
N LEU A 184 -32.34 9.53 59.20
CA LEU A 184 -33.53 10.36 59.06
C LEU A 184 -34.50 10.09 60.24
N PRO A 185 -35.19 11.12 60.75
CA PRO A 185 -35.86 11.08 62.04
C PRO A 185 -37.17 10.27 62.02
N ALA A 186 -37.43 9.60 63.16
CA ALA A 186 -38.67 8.89 63.43
C ALA A 186 -39.86 9.86 63.58
N VAL A 187 -40.92 9.64 62.82
CA VAL A 187 -42.27 10.17 63.06
C VAL A 187 -43.26 9.02 62.88
N GLY A 188 -43.98 8.70 63.95
CA GLY A 188 -44.96 7.62 64.01
C GLY A 188 -46.37 8.00 63.57
N ALA A 189 -47.18 6.97 63.32
CA ALA A 189 -48.65 6.92 63.20
C ALA A 189 -48.96 5.49 62.68
N ARG A 190 -49.87 4.66 63.20
CA ARG A 190 -50.98 4.73 64.16
C ARG A 190 -51.25 3.30 64.62
#